data_AF-A0A0G0II32-F1
#
_entry.id   AF-A0A0G0II32-F1
#
_cell.length_a   1.000
_cell.length_b   1.000
_cell.length_c   1.000
_cell.angle_alpha   90.00
_cell.angle_beta   90.00
_cell.angle_gamma   90.00
#
_symmetry.space_group_name_H-M   'P 1'
#
loop_
_entity.id
_entity.type
_entity.pdbx_description
1 polymer ?
#
loop_
_entity_poly.entity_id
_entity_poly.type
_entity_poly.pdbx_seq_one_letter_code
_entity_poly.pdbx_strand_id
1 'polypeptide(L)'
;MAIPKFKPLANASESTKKTAKPILLIVIALLAATFGLESCNNDWDLGKLLSGSTPSEAKVMRDKEGNVVTSGGKFTDEYNCDDFSTQDEAQRFFVKAGGPNDDVNGLDGDNNGVACQALPEEK
;
A
#
# COMPACT_ATOMS: atom_id res chain seq x y z
N MET A 1 2.31 21.62 -18.43
CA MET A 1 1.18 22.28 -17.73
C MET A 1 1.76 23.05 -16.55
N ALA A 2 1.56 24.36 -16.48
CA ALA A 2 2.14 25.16 -15.39
C ALA A 2 1.30 24.98 -14.12
N ILE A 3 1.93 24.60 -13.01
CA ILE A 3 1.26 24.47 -11.72
C ILE A 3 0.83 25.89 -11.29
N PRO A 4 -0.47 26.14 -11.05
CA PRO A 4 -0.94 27.45 -10.62
C PRO A 4 -0.35 27.80 -9.24
N LYS A 5 0.11 29.05 -9.08
CA LYS A 5 0.70 29.52 -7.81
C LYS A 5 -0.39 29.66 -6.75
N PHE A 6 -0.52 28.65 -5.89
CA PHE A 6 -1.43 28.70 -4.75
C PHE A 6 -0.88 29.66 -3.68
N LYS A 7 -1.63 30.74 -3.39
CA LYS A 7 -1.30 31.73 -2.35
C LYS A 7 -2.45 31.83 -1.34
N PRO A 8 -2.61 30.84 -0.45
CA PRO A 8 -3.77 30.74 0.45
C PRO A 8 -3.85 31.87 1.48
N LEU A 9 -2.72 32.55 1.74
CA LEU A 9 -2.61 33.63 2.72
C LEU A 9 -2.34 35.00 2.07
N ALA A 10 -2.63 35.17 0.79
CA ALA A 10 -2.34 36.41 0.05
C ALA A 10 -2.97 37.66 0.71
N ASN A 11 -4.18 37.51 1.25
CA ASN A 11 -4.98 38.60 1.83
C ASN A 11 -4.97 38.61 3.38
N ALA A 12 -4.15 37.79 4.04
CA ALA A 12 -4.09 37.72 5.50
C ALA A 12 -3.18 38.80 6.11
N SER A 13 -3.46 39.19 7.36
CA SER A 13 -2.61 40.09 8.16
C SER A 13 -1.21 39.50 8.40
N GLU A 14 -0.17 40.34 8.51
CA GLU A 14 1.22 39.91 8.73
C GLU A 14 1.41 39.11 10.03
N SER A 15 0.70 39.48 11.10
CA SER A 15 0.68 38.71 12.35
C SER A 15 0.05 37.33 12.15
N THR A 16 -1.04 37.25 11.39
CA THR A 16 -1.67 35.98 11.03
C THR A 16 -0.79 35.13 10.13
N LYS A 17 -0.05 35.72 9.18
CA LYS A 17 0.91 34.97 8.33
C LYS A 17 2.05 34.37 9.14
N LYS A 18 2.60 35.09 10.11
CA LYS A 18 3.70 34.59 10.97
C LYS A 18 3.29 33.37 11.79
N THR A 19 2.03 33.31 12.24
CA THR A 19 1.51 32.19 13.02
C THR A 19 0.93 31.08 12.14
N ALA A 20 0.11 31.43 11.15
CA ALA A 20 -0.62 30.46 10.33
C ALA A 20 0.25 29.77 9.27
N LYS A 21 1.30 30.40 8.75
CA LYS A 21 2.16 29.80 7.72
C LYS A 21 2.94 28.56 8.22
N PRO A 22 3.62 28.56 9.39
CA PRO A 22 4.26 27.34 9.89
C PRO A 22 3.23 26.26 10.23
N ILE A 23 2.08 26.63 10.81
CA ILE A 23 0.99 25.68 11.10
C ILE A 23 0.48 25.04 9.80
N LEU A 24 0.21 25.84 8.77
CA LEU A 24 -0.24 25.36 7.47
C LEU A 24 0.79 24.42 6.83
N LEU A 25 2.09 24.74 6.93
CA LEU A 25 3.15 23.87 6.42
C LEU A 25 3.22 22.54 7.18
N ILE A 26 3.07 22.55 8.50
CA ILE A 26 3.04 21.35 9.32
C ILE A 26 1.82 20.50 8.92
N VAL A 27 0.64 21.10 8.81
CA VAL A 27 -0.59 20.40 8.41
C VAL A 27 -0.43 19.80 7.01
N ILE A 28 0.10 20.55 6.05
CA ILE A 28 0.36 20.04 4.69
C ILE A 28 1.36 18.89 4.71
N ALA A 29 2.45 18.99 5.48
CA ALA A 29 3.42 17.91 5.58
C ALA A 29 2.82 16.65 6.20
N LEU A 30 1.97 16.80 7.22
CA LEU A 30 1.26 15.70 7.86
C LEU A 30 0.27 15.04 6.89
N LEU A 31 -0.53 15.84 6.17
CA LEU A 31 -1.45 15.35 5.14
C LEU A 31 -0.72 14.68 3.97
N ALA A 32 0.43 15.21 3.55
CA ALA A 32 1.23 14.61 2.49
C ALA A 32 1.87 13.28 2.94
N ALA A 33 2.26 13.18 4.21
CA ALA A 33 2.78 11.95 4.77
C ALA A 33 1.70 10.85 4.87
N THR A 34 0.49 11.18 5.32
CA THR A 34 -0.62 10.21 5.34
C THR A 34 -1.02 9.83 3.92
N PHE A 35 -1.24 10.82 3.04
CA PHE A 35 -1.63 10.57 1.64
C PHE A 35 -0.58 9.77 0.87
N GLY A 36 0.71 10.00 1.13
CA GLY A 36 1.79 9.22 0.52
C GLY A 36 1.78 7.76 0.92
N LEU A 37 1.36 7.44 2.14
CA LEU A 37 1.19 6.06 2.60
C LEU A 37 -0.07 5.43 2.02
N GLU A 38 -1.15 6.20 1.88
CA GLU A 38 -2.45 5.72 1.36
C GLU A 38 -2.46 5.55 -0.17
N SER A 39 -1.79 6.43 -0.92
CA SER A 39 -1.80 6.42 -2.40
C SER A 39 -0.97 5.30 -3.02
N CYS A 40 -0.10 4.67 -2.24
CA CYS A 40 0.71 3.55 -2.69
C CYS A 40 0.04 2.26 -2.21
N ASN A 41 -0.98 1.79 -2.95
CA ASN A 41 -1.66 0.51 -2.73
C ASN A 41 -0.72 -0.67 -3.05
N ASN A 42 0.40 -0.75 -2.33
CA ASN A 42 1.34 -1.85 -2.38
C ASN A 42 1.65 -2.21 -0.93
N ASP A 43 2.17 -3.42 -0.73
CA ASP A 43 2.65 -3.86 0.58
C ASP A 43 4.11 -3.41 0.75
N TRP A 44 4.37 -2.50 1.69
CA TRP A 44 5.70 -1.94 1.96
C TRP A 44 6.17 -2.35 3.35
N ASP A 45 7.42 -2.82 3.42
CA ASP A 45 8.07 -3.13 4.68
C ASP A 45 8.47 -1.82 5.41
N LEU A 46 7.66 -1.42 6.40
CA LEU A 46 7.90 -0.23 7.21
C LEU A 46 9.24 -0.30 7.95
N GLY A 47 9.73 -1.50 8.28
CA GLY A 47 11.05 -1.68 8.90
C GLY A 47 12.17 -1.27 7.95
N LYS A 48 12.10 -1.69 6.68
CA LYS A 48 13.06 -1.28 5.65
C LYS A 48 13.03 0.21 5.38
N LEU A 49 11.83 0.79 5.24
CA LEU A 49 11.65 2.24 5.08
C LEU A 49 12.28 3.02 6.23
N LEU A 50 12.03 2.62 7.48
CA LEU A 50 12.59 3.27 8.67
C LEU A 50 14.11 3.08 8.79
N SER A 51 14.64 1.99 8.23
CA SER A 51 16.09 1.75 8.16
C SER A 51 16.80 2.54 7.05
N GLY A 52 16.04 3.29 6.23
CA GLY A 52 16.58 4.15 5.17
C GLY A 52 16.67 3.47 3.80
N SER A 53 16.02 2.32 3.59
CA SER A 53 15.91 1.69 2.27
C SER A 53 15.07 2.54 1.33
N THR A 54 15.30 2.38 0.03
CA THR A 54 14.48 3.06 -0.98
C THR A 54 13.06 2.48 -1.01
N PRO A 55 12.05 3.28 -1.40
CA PRO A 55 10.71 2.82 -1.72
C PRO A 55 10.63 1.52 -2.53
N SER A 56 11.46 1.40 -3.57
CA SER A 56 11.49 0.22 -4.44
C SER A 56 12.06 -1.01 -3.73
N GLU A 57 13.01 -0.87 -2.82
CA GLU A 57 13.56 -1.99 -2.01
C GLU A 57 12.66 -2.38 -0.83
N ALA A 58 11.80 -1.45 -0.41
CA ALA A 58 10.82 -1.66 0.64
C ALA A 58 9.57 -2.40 0.13
N LYS A 59 9.37 -2.50 -1.19
CA LYS A 59 8.26 -3.27 -1.77
C LYS A 59 8.42 -4.75 -1.37
N VAL A 60 7.38 -5.30 -0.75
CA VAL A 60 7.37 -6.67 -0.23
C VAL A 60 7.21 -7.67 -1.39
N MET A 61 8.15 -8.61 -1.49
CA MET A 61 8.01 -9.81 -2.30
C MET A 61 7.58 -10.96 -1.42
N ARG A 62 6.68 -11.80 -1.93
CA ARG A 62 6.24 -13.03 -1.27
C ARG A 62 6.51 -14.24 -2.14
N ASP A 63 6.62 -15.41 -1.52
CA ASP A 63 6.51 -16.69 -2.20
C ASP A 63 5.04 -17.10 -2.35
N LYS A 64 4.76 -18.24 -3.01
CA LYS A 64 3.40 -18.78 -3.16
C LYS A 64 2.75 -19.16 -1.83
N GLU A 65 3.53 -19.38 -0.79
CA GLU A 65 3.02 -19.68 0.54
C GLU A 65 2.67 -18.40 1.32
N GLY A 66 2.92 -17.22 0.75
CA GLY A 66 2.67 -15.91 1.36
C GLY A 66 3.76 -15.44 2.33
N ASN A 67 4.92 -16.10 2.38
CA ASN A 67 6.04 -15.67 3.23
C ASN A 67 6.83 -14.56 2.53
N VAL A 68 7.29 -13.57 3.31
CA VAL A 68 8.15 -12.49 2.78
C VAL A 68 9.52 -13.04 2.41
N VAL A 69 9.94 -12.84 1.17
CA VAL A 69 11.22 -13.33 0.63
C VAL A 69 12.03 -12.20 0.00
N THR A 70 13.36 -12.36 -0.04
CA THR A 70 14.27 -11.39 -0.68
C THR A 70 14.62 -11.75 -2.13
N SER A 71 14.33 -12.98 -2.56
CA SER A 71 14.48 -13.45 -3.93
C SER A 71 13.62 -14.71 -4.16
N GLY A 72 13.33 -15.04 -5.42
CA GLY A 72 12.56 -16.25 -5.78
C GLY A 72 11.05 -16.17 -5.56
N GLY A 73 10.53 -14.98 -5.26
CA GLY A 73 9.10 -14.68 -5.16
C GLY A 73 8.65 -13.70 -6.24
N LYS A 74 7.39 -13.27 -6.14
CA LYS A 74 6.85 -12.13 -6.90
C LYS A 74 6.41 -11.03 -5.93
N PHE A 75 6.17 -9.83 -6.44
CA PHE A 75 5.51 -8.81 -5.62
C PHE A 75 4.07 -9.20 -5.33
N THR A 76 3.54 -8.79 -4.17
CA THR A 76 2.20 -9.19 -3.73
C THR A 76 1.13 -8.92 -4.80
N ASP A 77 1.21 -7.77 -5.47
CA ASP A 77 0.30 -7.31 -6.54
C ASP A 77 0.43 -8.08 -7.88
N GLU A 78 1.43 -8.95 -8.03
CA GLU A 78 1.65 -9.75 -9.25
C GLU A 78 1.06 -11.16 -9.17
N TYR A 79 0.60 -11.57 -7.98
CA TYR A 79 -0.05 -12.86 -7.79
C TYR A 79 -1.51 -12.83 -8.24
N ASN A 80 -1.95 -13.86 -8.94
CA ASN A 80 -3.36 -14.03 -9.30
C ASN A 80 -3.83 -15.47 -9.04
N CYS A 81 -5.11 -15.76 -9.28
CA CYS A 81 -5.66 -17.10 -9.05
C CYS A 81 -5.01 -18.19 -9.91
N ASP A 82 -4.40 -17.86 -11.05
CA ASP A 82 -3.69 -18.84 -11.90
C ASP A 82 -2.32 -19.25 -11.32
N ASP A 83 -1.80 -18.52 -10.33
CA ASP A 83 -0.55 -18.86 -9.65
C ASP A 83 -0.69 -20.00 -8.64
N PHE A 84 -1.93 -20.32 -8.23
CA PHE A 84 -2.23 -21.29 -7.19
C PHE A 84 -2.90 -22.54 -7.78
N SER A 85 -2.60 -23.69 -7.20
CA SER A 85 -3.16 -24.96 -7.67
C SER A 85 -4.51 -25.25 -7.02
N THR A 86 -4.69 -24.78 -5.78
CA THR A 86 -5.90 -25.00 -4.97
C THR A 86 -6.38 -23.73 -4.29
N GLN A 87 -7.66 -23.73 -3.93
CA GLN A 87 -8.29 -22.66 -3.18
C GLN A 87 -7.59 -22.45 -1.82
N ASP A 88 -7.20 -23.54 -1.14
CA ASP A 88 -6.49 -23.46 0.14
C ASP A 88 -5.12 -22.80 0.03
N GLU A 89 -4.35 -23.07 -1.04
CA GLU A 89 -3.08 -22.38 -1.32
C GLU A 89 -3.30 -20.87 -1.50
N ALA A 90 -4.27 -20.50 -2.33
CA ALA A 90 -4.63 -19.10 -2.58
C ALA A 90 -5.10 -18.40 -1.30
N GLN A 91 -5.90 -19.07 -0.47
CA GLN A 91 -6.39 -18.54 0.80
C GLN A 91 -5.25 -18.29 1.79
N ARG A 92 -4.29 -19.23 1.89
CA ARG A 92 -3.10 -19.07 2.75
C ARG A 92 -2.27 -17.86 2.34
N PHE A 93 -2.05 -17.69 1.04
CA PHE A 93 -1.38 -16.51 0.50
C PHE A 93 -2.17 -15.23 0.83
N PHE A 94 -3.47 -15.20 0.51
CA PHE A 94 -4.36 -14.04 0.68
C PHE A 94 -4.34 -13.51 2.12
N VAL A 95 -4.48 -14.39 3.11
CA VAL A 95 -4.47 -13.98 4.54
C VAL A 95 -3.11 -13.40 4.94
N LYS A 96 -2.01 -13.99 4.47
CA LYS A 96 -0.66 -13.46 4.74
C LYS A 96 -0.38 -12.17 3.97
N ALA A 97 -1.07 -11.96 2.86
CA ALA A 97 -0.98 -10.78 2.01
C ALA A 97 -1.67 -9.54 2.57
N GLY A 98 -2.53 -9.70 3.58
CA GLY A 98 -3.30 -8.61 4.19
C GLY A 98 -4.82 -8.78 4.07
N GLY A 99 -5.27 -9.77 3.30
CA GLY A 99 -6.68 -10.12 3.16
C GLY A 99 -7.31 -10.52 4.52
N PRO A 100 -8.60 -10.23 4.73
CA PRO A 100 -9.53 -9.59 3.80
C PRO A 100 -9.53 -8.06 3.83
N ASN A 101 -8.71 -7.44 4.69
CA ASN A 101 -8.70 -5.98 4.82
C ASN A 101 -8.00 -5.29 3.64
N ASP A 102 -6.99 -5.94 3.08
CA ASP A 102 -6.20 -5.44 1.96
C ASP A 102 -6.04 -6.53 0.89
N ASP A 103 -6.83 -6.43 -0.17
CA ASP A 103 -6.78 -7.33 -1.34
C ASP A 103 -6.06 -6.64 -2.51
N VAL A 104 -4.77 -6.36 -2.32
CA VAL A 104 -3.91 -5.68 -3.29
C VAL A 104 -3.91 -6.39 -4.66
N ASN A 105 -4.06 -7.71 -4.63
CA ASN A 105 -3.92 -8.59 -5.77
C ASN A 105 -5.25 -9.12 -6.33
N GLY A 106 -6.37 -8.69 -5.75
CA GLY A 106 -7.71 -8.99 -6.28
C GLY A 106 -8.06 -10.48 -6.24
N LEU A 107 -7.55 -11.25 -5.28
CA LEU A 107 -7.85 -12.67 -5.17
C LEU A 107 -9.28 -12.92 -4.68
N ASP A 108 -9.85 -11.98 -3.93
CA ASP A 108 -11.21 -12.03 -3.38
C ASP A 108 -12.10 -11.03 -4.12
N GLY A 109 -12.39 -11.34 -5.39
CA GLY A 109 -13.08 -10.42 -6.30
C GLY A 109 -14.49 -10.01 -5.86
N ASP A 110 -15.18 -10.84 -5.06
CA ASP A 110 -16.50 -10.52 -4.52
C ASP A 110 -16.47 -10.04 -3.05
N ASN A 111 -15.27 -9.90 -2.48
CA ASN A 111 -14.98 -9.34 -1.15
C ASN A 111 -15.73 -10.08 -0.03
N ASN A 112 -15.85 -11.40 -0.14
CA ASN A 112 -16.53 -12.22 0.85
C ASN A 112 -15.56 -12.84 1.90
N GLY A 113 -14.27 -12.56 1.77
CA GLY A 113 -13.18 -13.08 2.59
C GLY A 113 -12.54 -14.38 2.08
N VAL A 114 -12.99 -14.89 0.94
CA VAL A 114 -12.56 -16.18 0.37
C VAL A 114 -11.87 -15.95 -0.97
N ALA A 115 -10.56 -16.19 -1.00
CA ALA A 115 -9.75 -16.03 -2.20
C ALA A 115 -10.03 -17.15 -3.22
N CYS A 116 -10.07 -16.77 -4.50
CA CYS A 116 -10.04 -17.66 -5.66
C CYS A 116 -10.99 -18.87 -5.58
N GLN A 117 -12.26 -18.62 -5.22
CA GLN A 117 -13.29 -19.65 -5.01
C GLN A 117 -13.55 -20.58 -6.22
N ALA A 118 -13.06 -20.21 -7.41
CA ALA A 118 -13.15 -21.05 -8.61
C ALA A 118 -12.10 -22.17 -8.66
N LEU A 119 -11.06 -22.11 -7.82
CA LEU A 119 -10.02 -23.14 -7.73
C LEU A 119 -10.55 -24.39 -7.01
N PRO A 120 -9.99 -25.58 -7.31
CA PRO A 120 -10.34 -26.79 -6.58
C PRO A 120 -9.90 -26.72 -5.11
N GLU A 121 -10.70 -27.29 -4.21
CA GLU A 121 -10.33 -27.48 -2.79
C GLU A 121 -9.23 -28.56 -2.67
N GLU A 122 -8.31 -28.45 -1.70
CA GLU A 122 -7.44 -29.58 -1.37
C GLU A 122 -8.31 -30.74 -0.89
N LYS A 123 -8.05 -31.93 -1.42
CA LYS A 123 -8.88 -33.12 -1.20
C LYS A 123 -8.39 -33.96 -0.04
#